data_AF-A0A1Y6B6U3-F1
#
_entry.id   AF-A0A1Y6B6U3-F1
#
_cell.length_a   1.000
_cell.length_b   1.000
_cell.length_c   1.000
_cell.angle_alpha   90.00
_cell.angle_beta   90.00
_cell.angle_gamma   90.00
#
_symmetry.space_group_name_H-M   'P 1'
#
loop_
_entity.id
_entity.type
_entity.pdbx_description
1 polymer ?
#
loop_
_entity_poly.entity_id
_entity_poly.type
_entity_poly.pdbx_seq_one_letter_code
_entity_poly.pdbx_strand_id
1 'polypeptide(L)'
;MADESLKGGSSYLIDFLEHFSALMEYQLNHIRGTMEGTVDTVMEGVKNISSITEQKRKAAEDALEQAYFNPDAETQVLVDGLQKMIDDLFDEVKDKFEKGEDLSALTTADPEVLLQNRLKRFDSKFMRDMRNVKSLDDDLQNFLLGMIGALSSEDVIAQRLDHVIMALKVLQTGLNYVLIDYDNRCNIGELEKVTTDIKNYTFRQYTTEDEKNEFLTYFPDLKKSS
;
A
#
# COMPACT_ATOMS: atom_id res chain seq x y z
N MET A 1 -25.93 33.27 -48.06
CA MET A 1 -24.47 33.09 -47.89
C MET A 1 -24.06 33.07 -46.42
N ALA A 2 -24.49 34.01 -45.55
CA ALA A 2 -24.17 33.96 -44.12
C ALA A 2 -24.73 32.72 -43.38
N ASP A 3 -25.94 32.26 -43.75
CA ASP A 3 -26.64 31.16 -43.08
C ASP A 3 -26.00 29.77 -43.30
N GLU A 4 -25.33 29.53 -44.44
CA GLU A 4 -24.59 28.27 -44.68
C GLU A 4 -23.23 28.23 -43.97
N SER A 5 -22.56 29.39 -43.88
CA SER A 5 -21.31 29.53 -43.11
C SER A 5 -21.51 29.28 -41.62
N LEU A 6 -22.60 29.82 -41.04
CA LEU A 6 -22.95 29.63 -39.63
C LEU A 6 -23.33 28.17 -39.32
N LYS A 7 -24.03 27.50 -40.24
CA LYS A 7 -24.34 26.05 -40.11
C LYS A 7 -23.08 25.19 -40.16
N GLY A 8 -22.12 25.52 -41.02
CA GLY A 8 -20.82 24.84 -41.07
C GLY A 8 -19.98 25.05 -39.80
N GLY A 9 -19.92 26.29 -39.29
CA GLY A 9 -19.21 26.60 -38.04
C GLY A 9 -19.83 25.92 -36.82
N SER A 10 -21.16 25.91 -36.72
CA SER A 10 -21.87 25.24 -35.62
C SER A 10 -21.64 23.72 -35.62
N SER A 11 -21.71 23.06 -36.78
CA SER A 11 -21.42 21.63 -36.90
C SER A 11 -19.98 21.31 -36.48
N TYR A 12 -19.00 22.09 -36.96
CA TYR A 12 -17.60 21.91 -36.59
C TYR A 12 -17.37 22.03 -35.08
N LEU A 13 -17.99 23.03 -34.44
CA LEU A 13 -17.85 23.23 -33.01
C LEU A 13 -18.51 22.09 -32.21
N ILE A 14 -19.66 21.59 -32.66
CA ILE A 14 -20.32 20.43 -32.03
C ILE A 14 -19.42 19.20 -32.13
N ASP A 15 -18.88 18.90 -33.32
CA ASP A 15 -17.99 17.76 -33.52
C ASP A 15 -16.75 17.88 -32.61
N PHE A 16 -16.14 19.07 -32.51
CA PHE A 16 -15.02 19.31 -31.61
C PHE A 16 -15.40 19.07 -30.14
N LEU A 17 -16.54 19.60 -29.69
CA LEU A 17 -17.00 19.46 -28.31
C LEU A 17 -17.33 18.01 -27.96
N GLU A 18 -17.87 17.24 -28.90
CA GLU A 18 -18.14 15.81 -28.71
C GLU A 18 -16.84 15.04 -28.45
N HIS A 19 -15.83 15.20 -29.32
CA HIS A 19 -14.53 14.56 -29.14
C HIS A 19 -13.82 15.03 -27.86
N PHE A 20 -13.89 16.32 -27.56
CA PHE A 20 -13.27 16.87 -26.35
C PHE A 20 -13.97 16.37 -25.08
N SER A 21 -15.30 16.27 -25.09
CA SER A 21 -16.07 15.71 -23.99
C SER A 21 -15.75 14.24 -23.77
N ALA A 22 -15.67 13.45 -24.84
CA ALA A 22 -15.30 12.04 -24.77
C ALA A 22 -13.89 11.84 -24.18
N LEU A 23 -12.93 12.67 -24.59
CA LEU A 23 -11.59 12.70 -24.00
C LEU A 23 -11.64 13.00 -22.50
N MET A 24 -12.37 14.03 -22.08
CA MET A 24 -12.47 14.40 -20.66
C MET A 24 -13.13 13.29 -19.83
N GLU A 25 -14.16 12.65 -20.37
CA GLU A 25 -14.83 11.52 -19.74
C GLU A 25 -13.88 10.33 -19.57
N TYR A 26 -13.11 9.99 -20.61
CA TYR A 26 -12.07 8.96 -20.51
C TYR A 26 -11.06 9.27 -19.40
N GLN A 27 -10.54 10.50 -19.36
CA GLN A 27 -9.56 10.92 -18.37
C GLN A 27 -10.12 10.81 -16.94
N LEU A 28 -11.36 11.27 -16.72
CA LEU A 28 -12.03 11.16 -15.42
C LEU A 28 -12.28 9.71 -15.01
N ASN A 29 -12.69 8.86 -15.94
CA ASN A 29 -12.88 7.43 -15.68
C ASN A 29 -11.57 6.73 -15.36
N HIS A 30 -10.48 7.07 -16.04
CA HIS A 30 -9.16 6.55 -15.71
C HIS A 30 -8.71 7.00 -14.31
N ILE A 31 -8.87 8.28 -13.97
CA ILE A 31 -8.54 8.80 -12.64
C ILE A 31 -9.34 8.04 -11.57
N ARG A 32 -10.64 7.84 -11.80
CA ARG A 32 -11.50 7.06 -10.92
C ARG A 32 -10.99 5.63 -10.75
N GLY A 33 -10.64 4.93 -11.83
CA GLY A 33 -10.10 3.58 -11.77
C GLY A 33 -8.78 3.50 -10.98
N THR A 34 -7.90 4.50 -11.13
CA THR A 34 -6.68 4.61 -10.31
C THR A 34 -7.01 4.80 -8.83
N MET A 35 -7.97 5.68 -8.51
CA MET A 35 -8.40 5.92 -7.13
C MET A 35 -9.01 4.66 -6.49
N GLU A 36 -9.89 3.96 -7.20
CA GLU A 36 -10.48 2.70 -6.74
C GLU A 36 -9.40 1.64 -6.48
N GLY A 37 -8.45 1.47 -7.40
CA GLY A 37 -7.33 0.53 -7.22
C GLY A 37 -6.41 0.86 -6.05
N THR A 38 -6.17 2.16 -5.77
CA THR A 38 -5.41 2.60 -4.59
C THR A 38 -6.14 2.25 -3.31
N VAL A 39 -7.46 2.50 -3.24
CA VAL A 39 -8.28 2.14 -2.07
C VAL A 39 -8.28 0.63 -1.85
N ASP A 40 -8.46 -0.16 -2.92
CA ASP A 40 -8.44 -1.63 -2.85
C ASP A 40 -7.10 -2.15 -2.31
N THR A 41 -5.99 -1.59 -2.79
CA THR A 41 -4.64 -1.95 -2.33
C THR A 41 -4.46 -1.66 -0.83
N VAL A 42 -4.93 -0.50 -0.36
CA VAL A 42 -4.87 -0.13 1.06
C VAL A 42 -5.77 -1.06 1.90
N MET A 43 -6.98 -1.35 1.43
CA MET A 43 -7.92 -2.24 2.12
C MET A 43 -7.37 -3.67 2.23
N GLU A 44 -6.76 -4.19 1.16
CA GLU A 44 -6.11 -5.50 1.17
C GLU A 44 -4.94 -5.53 2.16
N GLY A 45 -4.09 -4.49 2.16
CA GLY A 45 -3.00 -4.36 3.12
C GLY A 45 -3.49 -4.36 4.58
N VAL A 46 -4.53 -3.59 4.88
CA VAL A 46 -5.14 -3.52 6.23
C VAL A 46 -5.70 -4.88 6.64
N LYS A 47 -6.41 -5.55 5.72
CA LYS A 47 -6.98 -6.90 5.99
C LYS A 47 -5.87 -7.92 6.26
N ASN A 48 -4.78 -7.86 5.51
CA ASN A 48 -3.64 -8.75 5.69
C ASN A 48 -2.94 -8.53 7.04
N ILE A 49 -2.68 -7.28 7.45
CA ILE A 49 -2.14 -7.01 8.80
C ILE A 49 -3.09 -7.48 9.87
N SER A 50 -4.38 -7.17 9.75
CA SER A 50 -5.35 -7.55 10.77
C SER A 50 -5.36 -9.07 10.97
N SER A 51 -5.32 -9.84 9.87
CA SER A 51 -5.21 -11.30 9.91
C SER A 51 -3.89 -11.77 10.53
N ILE A 52 -2.75 -11.19 10.14
CA ILE A 52 -1.42 -11.56 10.67
C ILE A 52 -1.36 -11.25 12.17
N THR A 53 -1.84 -10.08 12.58
CA THR A 53 -1.85 -9.63 13.98
C THR A 53 -2.70 -10.58 14.83
N GLU A 54 -3.89 -10.95 14.37
CA GLU A 54 -4.76 -11.87 15.10
C GLU A 54 -4.15 -13.28 15.19
N GLN A 55 -3.55 -13.77 14.10
CA GLN A 55 -2.82 -15.05 14.12
C GLN A 55 -1.65 -15.04 15.09
N LYS A 56 -0.88 -13.95 15.13
CA LYS A 56 0.27 -13.81 16.02
C LYS A 56 -0.15 -13.62 17.48
N ARG A 57 -1.25 -12.89 17.74
CA ARG A 57 -1.88 -12.80 19.07
C ARG A 57 -2.27 -14.17 19.57
N LYS A 58 -3.01 -14.94 18.76
CA LYS A 58 -3.43 -16.30 19.10
C LYS A 58 -2.25 -17.23 19.33
N ALA A 59 -1.22 -17.16 18.48
CA ALA A 59 -0.01 -17.95 18.66
C ALA A 59 0.74 -17.61 19.96
N ALA A 60 0.75 -16.33 20.36
CA ALA A 60 1.34 -15.90 21.63
C ALA A 60 0.50 -16.35 22.84
N GLU A 61 -0.82 -16.29 22.73
CA GLU A 61 -1.74 -16.82 23.76
C GLU A 61 -1.58 -18.33 23.92
N ASP A 62 -1.55 -19.09 22.82
CA ASP A 62 -1.32 -20.54 22.83
C ASP A 62 0.06 -20.88 23.42
N ALA A 63 1.10 -20.07 23.13
CA ALA A 63 2.43 -20.26 23.69
C ALA A 63 2.46 -19.98 25.20
N LEU A 64 1.76 -18.95 25.67
CA LEU A 64 1.64 -18.64 27.10
C LEU A 64 0.81 -19.69 27.83
N GLU A 65 -0.29 -20.16 27.22
CA GLU A 65 -1.11 -21.23 27.78
C GLU A 65 -0.29 -22.52 27.93
N GLN A 66 0.47 -22.90 26.89
CA GLN A 66 1.40 -24.03 26.95
C GLN A 66 2.57 -23.83 27.93
N ALA A 67 2.98 -22.60 28.21
CA ALA A 67 4.10 -22.37 29.13
C ALA A 67 3.65 -22.39 30.60
N TYR A 68 2.44 -21.92 30.91
CA TYR A 68 2.03 -21.62 32.28
C TYR A 68 0.78 -22.37 32.78
N PHE A 69 -0.18 -22.69 31.91
CA PHE A 69 -1.48 -23.25 32.34
C PHE A 69 -1.63 -24.73 31.99
N ASN A 70 -1.18 -25.13 30.80
CA ASN A 70 -1.18 -26.50 30.32
C ASN A 70 0.21 -26.87 29.77
N PRO A 71 1.24 -26.92 30.64
CA PRO A 71 2.56 -27.39 30.23
C PRO A 71 2.47 -28.77 29.61
N ASP A 72 3.10 -28.94 28.45
CA ASP A 72 3.27 -30.27 27.87
C ASP A 72 4.02 -31.19 28.86
N ALA A 73 3.86 -32.50 28.71
CA ALA A 73 4.46 -33.47 29.64
C ALA A 73 5.99 -33.29 29.75
N GLU A 74 6.67 -32.74 28.74
CA GLU A 74 8.09 -32.42 28.79
C GLU A 74 8.40 -31.19 29.67
N THR A 75 7.57 -30.14 29.60
CA THR A 75 7.70 -28.90 30.38
C THR A 75 7.31 -29.12 31.84
N GLN A 76 6.29 -29.94 32.09
CA GLN A 76 5.86 -30.30 33.44
C GLN A 76 6.94 -31.13 34.15
N VAL A 77 7.53 -32.11 33.45
CA VAL A 77 8.69 -32.87 33.95
C VAL A 77 9.93 -31.99 34.14
N LEU A 78 10.07 -30.89 33.40
CA LEU A 78 11.15 -29.92 33.59
C LEU A 78 10.99 -29.13 34.90
N VAL A 79 9.77 -28.65 35.17
CA VAL A 79 9.45 -27.91 36.41
C VAL A 79 9.59 -28.84 37.62
N ASP A 80 9.02 -30.04 37.54
CA ASP A 80 9.11 -31.05 38.60
C ASP A 80 10.56 -31.52 38.80
N GLY A 81 11.32 -31.68 37.71
CA GLY A 81 12.73 -32.06 37.75
C GLY A 81 13.64 -30.97 38.32
N LEU A 82 13.34 -29.69 38.04
CA LEU A 82 14.03 -28.54 38.65
C LEU A 82 13.72 -28.42 40.13
N GLN A 83 12.45 -28.54 40.53
CA GLN A 83 12.07 -28.53 41.94
C GLN A 83 12.72 -29.68 42.70
N LYS A 84 12.67 -30.90 42.16
CA LYS A 84 13.30 -32.05 42.79
C LYS A 84 14.82 -31.93 42.87
N MET A 85 15.48 -31.41 41.83
CA MET A 85 16.92 -31.15 41.89
C MET A 85 17.26 -30.08 42.92
N ILE A 86 16.44 -29.02 43.01
CA ILE A 86 16.62 -27.97 44.02
C ILE A 86 16.43 -28.56 45.43
N ASP A 87 15.40 -29.36 45.65
CA ASP A 87 15.10 -30.02 46.91
C ASP A 87 16.20 -31.01 47.31
N ASP A 88 16.62 -31.88 46.38
CA ASP A 88 17.72 -32.83 46.57
C ASP A 88 19.04 -32.09 46.88
N LEU A 89 19.30 -30.95 46.23
CA LEU A 89 20.49 -30.14 46.46
C LEU A 89 20.43 -29.37 47.79
N PHE A 90 19.25 -28.90 48.19
CA PHE A 90 19.05 -28.28 49.51
C PHE A 90 19.18 -29.31 50.65
N ASP A 91 18.63 -30.50 50.48
CA ASP A 91 18.75 -31.58 51.46
C ASP A 91 20.18 -32.10 51.56
N GLU A 92 20.89 -32.27 50.44
CA GLU A 92 22.29 -32.72 50.43
C GLU A 92 23.26 -31.65 50.95
N VAL A 93 23.00 -30.36 50.66
CA VAL A 93 23.76 -29.24 51.26
C VAL A 93 23.50 -29.16 52.76
N LYS A 94 22.26 -29.35 53.22
CA LYS A 94 21.90 -29.35 54.65
C LYS A 94 22.58 -30.49 55.40
N ASP A 95 22.55 -31.71 54.85
CA ASP A 95 23.14 -32.90 55.47
C ASP A 95 24.68 -32.84 55.50
N LYS A 96 25.31 -32.22 54.49
CA LYS A 96 26.78 -31.97 54.47
C LYS A 96 27.20 -30.78 55.35
N PHE A 97 26.37 -29.75 55.48
CA PHE A 97 26.60 -28.63 56.41
C PHE A 97 26.50 -29.08 57.87
N GLU A 98 25.57 -29.99 58.20
CA GLU A 98 25.47 -30.62 59.52
C GLU A 98 26.65 -31.56 59.83
N LYS A 99 27.29 -32.15 58.80
CA LYS A 99 28.44 -33.05 58.93
C LYS A 99 29.80 -32.37 58.75
N GLY A 100 29.84 -31.08 58.41
CA GLY A 100 31.06 -30.28 58.30
C GLY A 100 31.97 -30.63 57.11
N GLU A 101 31.41 -31.17 56.02
CA GLU A 101 32.18 -31.55 54.82
C GLU A 101 32.24 -30.45 53.76
N ASP A 102 33.32 -30.43 52.97
CA ASP A 102 33.60 -29.45 51.92
C ASP A 102 32.64 -29.61 50.72
N LEU A 103 31.88 -28.54 50.42
CA LEU A 103 30.77 -28.51 49.45
C LEU A 103 31.22 -28.52 47.99
N SER A 104 32.52 -28.56 47.72
CA SER A 104 33.12 -28.39 46.39
C SER A 104 32.94 -29.59 45.44
N ALA A 105 32.40 -30.72 45.89
CA ALA A 105 32.25 -31.97 45.10
C ALA A 105 30.83 -32.28 44.58
N LEU A 106 29.84 -31.39 44.79
CA LEU A 106 28.42 -31.62 44.44
C LEU A 106 28.09 -31.59 42.92
N THR A 107 29.07 -31.34 42.04
CA THR A 107 28.87 -31.15 40.59
C THR A 107 29.29 -32.36 39.76
N THR A 108 28.70 -33.54 40.00
CA THR A 108 28.93 -34.73 39.13
C THR A 108 27.75 -35.06 38.21
N ALA A 109 27.63 -34.23 37.18
CA ALA A 109 27.64 -34.57 35.74
C ALA A 109 26.49 -35.31 35.01
N ASP A 110 25.52 -35.99 35.62
CA ASP A 110 24.47 -36.68 34.83
C ASP A 110 23.12 -35.92 34.72
N PRO A 111 22.50 -35.46 35.82
CA PRO A 111 21.22 -34.77 35.75
C PRO A 111 21.38 -33.32 35.23
N GLU A 112 22.56 -32.72 35.39
CA GLU A 112 22.90 -31.39 34.89
C GLU A 112 22.96 -31.35 33.36
N VAL A 113 23.49 -32.39 32.70
CA VAL A 113 23.56 -32.48 31.24
C VAL A 113 22.17 -32.68 30.62
N LEU A 114 21.32 -33.48 31.28
CA LEU A 114 19.91 -33.66 30.89
C LEU A 114 19.12 -32.37 31.02
N LEU A 115 19.30 -31.63 32.12
CA LEU A 115 18.68 -30.32 32.32
C LEU A 115 19.21 -29.28 31.33
N GLN A 116 20.52 -29.19 31.10
CA GLN A 116 21.09 -28.27 30.12
C GLN A 116 20.56 -28.55 28.70
N ASN A 117 20.44 -29.82 28.30
CA ASN A 117 19.88 -30.19 27.01
C ASN A 117 18.40 -29.82 26.88
N ARG A 118 17.62 -29.93 27.96
CA ARG A 118 16.20 -29.57 27.95
C ARG A 118 15.97 -28.06 28.08
N LEU A 119 16.80 -27.35 28.86
CA LEU A 119 16.81 -25.89 28.94
C LEU A 119 17.17 -25.27 27.60
N LYS A 120 18.13 -25.86 26.87
CA LYS A 120 18.42 -25.49 25.48
C LYS A 120 17.25 -25.71 24.53
N ARG A 121 16.43 -26.75 24.73
CA ARG A 121 15.20 -26.97 23.94
C ARG A 121 14.15 -25.91 24.24
N PHE A 122 13.95 -25.58 25.52
CA PHE A 122 13.04 -24.50 25.92
C PHE A 122 13.48 -23.14 25.37
N ASP A 123 14.77 -22.80 25.53
CA ASP A 123 15.38 -21.60 24.95
C ASP A 123 15.21 -21.57 23.42
N SER A 124 15.37 -22.71 22.74
CA SER A 124 15.14 -22.79 21.28
C SER A 124 13.68 -22.54 20.87
N LYS A 125 12.70 -22.97 21.68
CA LYS A 125 11.26 -22.75 21.45
C LYS A 125 10.91 -21.28 21.70
N PHE A 126 11.36 -20.73 22.82
CA PHE A 126 11.20 -19.32 23.17
C PHE A 126 11.84 -18.39 22.14
N MET A 127 13.07 -18.68 21.70
CA MET A 127 13.78 -17.92 20.65
C MET A 127 13.11 -18.02 19.27
N ARG A 128 12.37 -19.10 19.00
CA ARG A 128 11.55 -19.23 17.78
C ARG A 128 10.30 -18.36 17.87
N ASP A 129 9.65 -18.33 19.03
CA ASP A 129 8.45 -17.52 19.24
C ASP A 129 8.79 -16.02 19.30
N MET A 130 9.94 -15.65 19.89
CA MET A 130 10.51 -14.30 19.82
C MET A 130 10.84 -13.88 18.37
N ARG A 131 11.33 -14.82 17.54
CA ARG A 131 11.55 -14.58 16.10
C ARG A 131 10.23 -14.36 15.35
N ASN A 132 9.15 -15.04 15.75
CA ASN A 132 7.83 -14.83 15.18
C ASN A 132 7.23 -13.45 15.52
N VAL A 133 7.56 -12.89 16.68
CA VAL A 133 7.22 -11.50 17.05
C VAL A 133 8.09 -10.52 16.27
N LYS A 134 9.38 -10.81 16.09
CA LYS A 134 10.28 -9.97 15.29
C LYS A 134 9.84 -9.89 13.81
N SER A 135 9.28 -10.96 13.26
CA SER A 135 8.73 -10.93 11.89
C SER A 135 7.51 -10.01 11.73
N LEU A 136 6.82 -9.66 12.82
CA LEU A 136 5.70 -8.71 12.79
C LEU A 136 6.19 -7.29 12.44
N ASP A 137 7.41 -6.93 12.89
CA ASP A 137 8.03 -5.65 12.55
C ASP A 137 8.35 -5.59 11.05
N ASP A 138 8.87 -6.68 10.48
CA ASP A 138 9.11 -6.80 9.05
C ASP A 138 7.79 -6.72 8.24
N ASP A 139 6.72 -7.37 8.72
CA ASP A 139 5.39 -7.33 8.09
C ASP A 139 4.76 -5.92 8.15
N LEU A 140 4.92 -5.21 9.27
CA LEU A 140 4.51 -3.82 9.45
C LEU A 140 5.29 -2.87 8.55
N GLN A 141 6.61 -3.05 8.44
CA GLN A 141 7.46 -2.26 7.54
C GLN A 141 7.06 -2.45 6.08
N ASN A 142 6.80 -3.69 5.66
CA ASN A 142 6.33 -3.97 4.30
C ASN A 142 4.98 -3.33 4.00
N PHE A 143 4.05 -3.33 4.96
CA PHE A 143 2.79 -2.61 4.82
C PHE A 143 2.96 -1.09 4.75
N LEU A 144 3.80 -0.51 5.61
CA LEU A 144 4.07 0.93 5.59
C LEU A 144 4.67 1.35 4.25
N LEU A 145 5.59 0.55 3.68
CA LEU A 145 6.11 0.76 2.33
C LEU A 145 5.02 0.65 1.26
N GLY A 146 4.12 -0.33 1.38
CA GLY A 146 2.95 -0.48 0.50
C GLY A 146 1.99 0.73 0.57
N MET A 147 1.71 1.23 1.77
CA MET A 147 0.92 2.44 2.00
C MET A 147 1.60 3.69 1.43
N ILE A 148 2.91 3.85 1.62
CA ILE A 148 3.66 4.98 1.05
C ILE A 148 3.63 4.92 -0.48
N GLY A 149 3.77 3.74 -1.07
CA GLY A 149 3.60 3.53 -2.51
C GLY A 149 2.19 3.87 -2.98
N ALA A 150 1.15 3.46 -2.25
CA ALA A 150 -0.23 3.80 -2.55
C ALA A 150 -0.50 5.31 -2.41
N LEU A 151 0.03 5.97 -1.38
CA LEU A 151 -0.08 7.43 -1.20
C LEU A 151 0.66 8.20 -2.30
N SER A 152 1.75 7.66 -2.85
CA SER A 152 2.41 8.28 -4.02
C SER A 152 1.50 8.31 -5.27
N SER A 153 0.48 7.46 -5.34
CA SER A 153 -0.53 7.52 -6.40
C SER A 153 -1.52 8.67 -6.22
N GLU A 154 -1.68 9.20 -5.00
CA GLU A 154 -2.53 10.37 -4.73
C GLU A 154 -1.99 11.61 -5.44
N ASP A 155 -0.67 11.83 -5.40
CA ASP A 155 -0.01 12.92 -6.13
C ASP A 155 -0.24 12.80 -7.64
N VAL A 156 -0.18 11.57 -8.18
CA VAL A 156 -0.46 11.30 -9.60
C VAL A 156 -1.93 11.59 -9.94
N ILE A 157 -2.86 11.19 -9.07
CA ILE A 157 -4.29 11.48 -9.22
C ILE A 157 -4.53 13.00 -9.20
N ALA A 158 -3.94 13.72 -8.25
CA ALA A 158 -4.07 15.17 -8.12
C ALA A 158 -3.53 15.89 -9.36
N GLN A 159 -2.34 15.50 -9.83
CA GLN A 159 -1.75 16.04 -11.05
C GLN A 159 -2.66 15.82 -12.28
N ARG A 160 -3.22 14.62 -12.44
CA ARG A 160 -4.12 14.31 -13.55
C ARG A 160 -5.44 15.09 -13.47
N LEU A 161 -5.99 15.28 -12.27
CA LEU A 161 -7.15 16.14 -12.06
C LEU A 161 -6.85 17.60 -12.43
N ASP A 162 -5.66 18.09 -12.06
CA ASP A 162 -5.22 19.44 -12.44
C ASP A 162 -5.11 19.59 -13.97
N HIS A 163 -4.61 18.58 -14.68
CA HIS A 163 -4.60 18.59 -16.15
C HIS A 163 -6.01 18.71 -16.75
N VAL A 164 -6.98 17.94 -16.23
CA VAL A 164 -8.38 17.99 -16.66
C VAL A 164 -9.00 19.36 -16.36
N ILE A 165 -8.78 19.89 -15.15
CA ILE A 165 -9.28 21.22 -14.75
C ILE A 165 -8.73 22.31 -15.67
N MET A 166 -7.43 22.27 -15.97
CA MET A 166 -6.80 23.25 -16.87
C MET A 166 -7.33 23.13 -18.30
N ALA A 167 -7.52 21.91 -18.82
CA ALA A 167 -8.12 21.68 -20.13
C ALA A 167 -9.53 22.27 -20.23
N LEU A 168 -10.36 22.06 -19.20
CA LEU A 168 -11.71 22.62 -19.12
C LEU A 168 -11.71 24.15 -19.00
N LYS A 169 -10.78 24.74 -18.23
CA LYS A 169 -10.62 26.20 -18.14
C LYS A 169 -10.28 26.82 -19.49
N VAL A 170 -9.35 26.20 -20.23
CA VAL A 170 -8.97 26.70 -21.56
C VAL A 170 -10.10 26.52 -22.57
N LEU A 171 -10.84 25.40 -22.52
CA LEU A 171 -12.07 25.25 -23.29
C LEU A 171 -13.06 26.37 -22.97
N GLN A 172 -13.32 26.64 -21.70
CA GLN A 172 -14.23 27.71 -21.26
C GLN A 172 -13.77 29.08 -21.77
N THR A 173 -12.47 29.39 -21.66
CA THR A 173 -11.93 30.64 -22.20
C THR A 173 -12.11 30.74 -23.71
N GLY A 174 -11.83 29.68 -24.46
CA GLY A 174 -12.00 29.64 -25.92
C GLY A 174 -13.46 29.77 -26.35
N LEU A 175 -14.38 29.09 -25.68
CA LEU A 175 -15.82 29.21 -25.94
C LEU A 175 -16.33 30.61 -25.60
N ASN A 176 -15.93 31.18 -24.47
CA ASN A 176 -16.28 32.56 -24.12
C ASN A 176 -15.77 33.55 -25.17
N TYR A 177 -14.56 33.35 -25.69
CA TYR A 177 -14.02 34.17 -26.77
C TYR A 177 -14.93 34.12 -28.01
N VAL A 178 -15.40 32.94 -28.41
CA VAL A 178 -16.34 32.80 -29.55
C VAL A 178 -17.68 33.47 -29.24
N LEU A 179 -18.23 33.25 -28.04
CA LEU A 179 -19.56 33.73 -27.66
C LEU A 179 -19.66 35.27 -27.53
N ILE A 180 -18.58 35.95 -27.13
CA ILE A 180 -18.57 37.42 -26.98
C ILE A 180 -18.93 38.13 -28.29
N ASP A 181 -18.56 37.55 -29.43
CA ASP A 181 -18.80 38.14 -30.75
C ASP A 181 -19.18 37.03 -31.74
N TYR A 182 -20.25 36.33 -31.40
CA TYR A 182 -20.70 35.11 -32.09
C TYR A 182 -20.87 35.30 -33.60
N ASP A 183 -21.50 36.39 -34.02
CA ASP A 183 -21.81 36.64 -35.44
C ASP A 183 -20.54 36.76 -36.30
N ASN A 184 -19.44 37.25 -35.71
CA ASN A 184 -18.16 37.41 -36.43
C ASN A 184 -17.20 36.23 -36.17
N ARG A 185 -17.25 35.60 -34.99
CA ARG A 185 -16.29 34.57 -34.55
C ARG A 185 -16.76 33.14 -34.75
N CYS A 186 -18.05 32.91 -35.04
CA CYS A 186 -18.58 31.59 -35.41
C CYS A 186 -18.35 31.27 -36.91
N ASN A 187 -17.22 31.72 -37.46
CA ASN A 187 -16.76 31.32 -38.78
C ASN A 187 -15.73 30.19 -38.64
N ILE A 188 -15.65 29.31 -39.64
CA ILE A 188 -14.82 28.09 -39.56
C ILE A 188 -13.34 28.41 -39.29
N GLY A 189 -12.77 29.44 -39.91
CA GLY A 189 -11.35 29.76 -39.75
C GLY A 189 -10.98 30.21 -38.33
N GLU A 190 -11.83 31.03 -37.70
CA GLU A 190 -11.64 31.41 -36.29
C GLU A 190 -11.89 30.22 -35.34
N LEU A 191 -12.89 29.38 -35.62
CA LEU A 191 -13.15 28.18 -34.83
C LEU A 191 -12.00 27.17 -34.92
N GLU A 192 -11.43 26.95 -36.10
CA GLU A 192 -10.24 26.10 -36.29
C GLU A 192 -9.06 26.61 -35.47
N LYS A 193 -8.84 27.93 -35.46
CA LYS A 193 -7.77 28.55 -34.68
C LYS A 193 -7.99 28.35 -33.17
N VAL A 194 -9.18 28.69 -32.66
CA VAL A 194 -9.52 28.55 -31.24
C VAL A 194 -9.42 27.09 -30.80
N THR A 195 -10.00 26.17 -31.57
CA THR A 195 -9.94 24.73 -31.23
C THR A 195 -8.52 24.17 -31.32
N THR A 196 -7.70 24.63 -32.26
CA THR A 196 -6.28 24.25 -32.34
C THR A 196 -5.49 24.76 -31.15
N ASP A 197 -5.73 26.00 -30.71
CA ASP A 197 -5.08 26.56 -29.53
C ASP A 197 -5.47 25.79 -28.26
N ILE A 198 -6.76 25.45 -28.10
CA ILE A 198 -7.24 24.60 -26.99
C ILE A 198 -6.53 23.24 -27.03
N LYS A 199 -6.56 22.55 -28.17
CA LYS A 199 -5.95 21.22 -28.32
C LYS A 199 -4.45 21.25 -28.02
N ASN A 200 -3.72 22.22 -28.56
CA ASN A 200 -2.28 22.39 -28.32
C ASN A 200 -1.97 22.65 -26.85
N TYR A 201 -2.77 23.51 -26.20
CA TYR A 201 -2.58 23.79 -24.78
C TYR A 201 -2.80 22.53 -23.95
N THR A 202 -3.93 21.83 -24.16
CA THR A 202 -4.27 20.58 -23.46
C THR A 202 -3.18 19.53 -23.65
N PHE A 203 -2.73 19.30 -24.89
CA PHE A 203 -1.69 18.32 -25.20
C PHE A 203 -0.37 18.60 -24.47
N ARG A 204 0.02 19.88 -24.35
CA ARG A 204 1.26 20.29 -23.66
C ARG A 204 1.22 20.10 -22.15
N GLN A 205 0.03 20.02 -21.55
CA GLN A 205 -0.09 19.76 -20.11
C GLN A 205 0.21 18.29 -19.78
N TYR A 206 -0.02 17.37 -20.71
CA TYR A 206 0.24 15.96 -20.45
C TYR A 206 1.72 15.68 -20.28
N THR A 207 2.03 15.06 -19.14
CA THR A 207 3.40 14.74 -18.74
C THR A 207 3.79 13.32 -19.12
N THR A 208 2.81 12.43 -19.34
CA THR A 208 3.06 11.03 -19.72
C THR A 208 2.82 10.79 -21.20
N GLU A 209 3.57 9.85 -21.80
CA GLU A 209 3.39 9.46 -23.19
C GLU A 209 2.05 8.72 -23.41
N ASP A 210 1.55 8.00 -22.40
CA ASP A 210 0.25 7.33 -22.48
C ASP A 210 -0.90 8.33 -22.61
N GLU A 211 -0.89 9.41 -21.81
CA GLU A 211 -1.89 10.49 -21.94
C GLU A 211 -1.83 11.15 -23.32
N LYS A 212 -0.63 11.38 -23.85
CA LYS A 212 -0.44 11.96 -25.19
C LYS A 212 -0.93 11.03 -26.28
N ASN A 213 -0.61 9.73 -26.20
CA ASN A 213 -1.05 8.74 -27.16
C ASN A 213 -2.57 8.66 -27.20
N GLU A 214 -3.21 8.65 -26.03
CA GLU A 214 -4.66 8.64 -25.94
C GLU A 214 -5.27 9.91 -26.52
N PHE A 215 -4.72 11.09 -26.20
CA PHE A 215 -5.17 12.35 -26.77
C PHE A 215 -5.16 12.33 -28.30
N LEU A 216 -4.12 11.75 -28.90
CA LEU A 216 -3.99 11.62 -30.35
C LEU A 216 -4.98 10.63 -30.97
N THR A 217 -5.61 9.75 -30.18
CA THR A 217 -6.73 8.91 -30.64
C THR A 217 -7.97 9.75 -30.93
N TYR A 218 -8.24 10.78 -30.12
CA TYR A 218 -9.36 11.71 -30.32
C TYR A 218 -9.02 12.83 -31.31
N PHE A 219 -7.77 13.27 -31.35
CA PHE A 219 -7.30 14.37 -32.20
C PHE A 219 -6.08 13.96 -33.06
N PRO A 220 -6.26 13.08 -34.06
CA PRO A 220 -5.17 12.57 -34.88
C PRO A 220 -4.56 13.61 -35.83
N ASP A 221 -5.26 14.71 -36.06
CA ASP A 221 -4.84 15.85 -36.88
C ASP A 221 -3.59 16.55 -36.32
N LEU A 222 -3.40 16.55 -34.99
CA LEU A 222 -2.19 17.11 -34.36
C LEU A 222 -0.92 16.31 -34.63
N LYS A 223 -1.06 15.01 -34.90
CA LYS A 223 0.06 14.14 -35.27
C LYS A 223 0.63 14.48 -36.66
N LYS A 224 -0.17 15.11 -37.53
CA LYS A 224 0.24 15.48 -38.90
C LYS A 224 0.89 16.86 -38.97
N SER A 225 0.72 17.68 -37.93
CA SER A 225 1.20 19.06 -37.86
C SER A 225 2.45 19.23 -36.99
N SER A 226 2.94 18.15 -36.38
CA SER A 226 4.20 18.08 -35.60
C SER A 226 5.27 17.34 -36.39
#